data_AF-A0A3D2Z2X5-F1
#
_entry.id   AF-A0A3D2Z2X5-F1
#
_cell.length_a   1.000
_cell.length_b   1.000
_cell.length_c   1.000
_cell.angle_alpha   90.00
_cell.angle_beta   90.00
_cell.angle_gamma   90.00
#
_symmetry.space_group_name_H-M   'P 1'
#
loop_
_entity.id
_entity.type
_entity.pdbx_description
1 polymer ?
#
loop_
_entity_poly.entity_id
_entity_poly.type
_entity_poly.pdbx_seq_one_letter_code
_entity_poly.pdbx_strand_id
1 'polypeptide(L)'
;MSHGKGSTDVGDVSWEVPGTAAHSWQAGAGGGTTIGVKGMIVADKTLARTAVALFQDPATLAAAWQELEHQRGADFVYRPLLGDRKPPLDYRD
;
A
#
# COMPACT_ATOMS: atom_id res chain seq x y z
N MET A 1 -0.67 23.69 -5.11
CA MET A 1 -0.37 23.00 -3.84
C MET A 1 0.64 21.90 -4.16
N SER A 2 1.75 21.82 -3.42
CA SER A 2 2.75 20.77 -3.62
C SER A 2 2.20 19.46 -3.06
N HIS A 3 2.01 18.47 -3.92
CA HIS A 3 1.50 17.15 -3.58
C HIS A 3 2.57 16.39 -2.77
N GLY A 4 2.28 16.06 -1.50
CA GLY A 4 3.18 15.31 -0.63
C GLY A 4 3.40 13.89 -1.14
N LYS A 5 4.61 13.55 -1.58
CA LYS A 5 4.92 12.23 -2.15
C LYS A 5 5.04 11.17 -1.04
N GLY A 6 4.21 10.14 -1.10
CA GLY A 6 4.38 8.89 -0.35
C GLY A 6 5.22 7.88 -1.14
N SER A 7 6.05 7.10 -0.46
CA SER A 7 6.76 5.96 -1.06
C SER A 7 6.14 4.67 -0.51
N THR A 8 5.05 4.25 -1.13
CA THR A 8 4.28 3.06 -0.76
C THR A 8 3.71 2.44 -2.04
N ASP A 9 3.53 1.12 -2.00
CA ASP A 9 2.82 0.33 -3.02
C ASP A 9 1.32 0.67 -3.14
N VAL A 10 0.77 1.49 -2.23
CA VAL A 10 -0.60 2.06 -2.30
C VAL A 10 -0.62 3.58 -2.51
N GLY A 11 0.39 4.13 -3.19
CA GLY A 11 0.61 5.58 -3.33
C GLY A 11 -0.60 6.37 -3.83
N ASP A 12 -1.43 5.77 -4.68
CA ASP A 12 -2.62 6.40 -5.27
C ASP A 12 -3.77 6.60 -4.26
N VAL A 13 -3.76 5.88 -3.13
CA VAL A 13 -4.84 5.92 -2.11
C VAL A 13 -4.59 6.98 -1.03
N SER A 14 -3.34 7.43 -0.87
CA SER A 14 -2.90 8.27 0.26
C SER A 14 -3.33 9.74 0.21
N TRP A 15 -4.01 10.17 -0.86
CA TRP A 15 -4.26 11.59 -1.16
C TRP A 15 -5.53 12.17 -0.53
N GLU A 16 -6.48 11.34 -0.11
CA GLU A 16 -7.85 11.77 0.17
C GLU A 16 -8.16 12.00 1.66
N VAL A 17 -7.19 11.83 2.56
CA VAL A 17 -7.45 11.89 4.02
C VAL A 17 -6.39 12.74 4.75
N PRO A 18 -6.79 13.79 5.49
CA PRO A 18 -5.87 14.49 6.38
C PRO A 18 -5.37 13.52 7.46
N GLY A 19 -4.06 13.34 7.55
CA GLY A 19 -3.42 12.36 8.41
C GLY A 19 -2.29 12.93 9.25
N THR A 20 -1.78 12.12 10.17
CA THR A 20 -0.52 12.40 10.88
C THR A 20 0.65 12.19 9.92
N ALA A 21 1.64 13.10 9.94
CA ALA A 21 2.84 12.96 9.12
C ALA A 21 3.52 11.60 9.38
N ALA A 22 3.79 10.84 8.32
CA ALA A 22 4.54 9.59 8.40
C ALA A 22 5.96 9.84 8.95
N HIS A 23 6.56 8.81 9.55
CA HIS A 23 7.89 8.89 10.20
C HIS A 23 7.99 9.93 11.35
N SER A 24 6.87 10.25 12.00
CA SER A 24 6.84 11.12 13.17
C SER A 24 6.60 10.34 14.46
N TRP A 25 7.05 10.89 15.59
CA TRP A 25 6.77 10.27 16.90
C TRP A 25 5.26 10.23 17.19
N GLN A 26 4.50 11.20 16.69
CA GLN A 26 3.05 11.25 16.81
C GLN A 26 2.38 10.08 16.10
N ALA A 27 2.86 9.71 14.90
CA ALA A 27 2.34 8.56 14.15
C ALA A 27 2.58 7.25 14.92
N GLY A 28 3.77 7.09 15.50
CA GLY A 28 4.10 5.94 16.36
C GLY A 28 3.25 5.90 17.63
N ALA A 29 3.15 7.03 18.34
CA ALA A 29 2.39 7.14 19.59
C ALA A 29 0.89 6.86 19.40
N GLY A 30 0.31 7.30 18.28
CA GLY A 30 -1.11 7.10 17.98
C GLY A 30 -1.50 5.63 17.80
N GLY A 31 -0.60 4.79 17.27
CA GLY A 31 -0.86 3.39 16.97
C GLY A 31 -1.26 2.54 18.18
N GLY A 32 -0.66 2.82 19.35
CA GLY A 32 -0.94 2.08 20.59
C GLY A 32 -2.19 2.55 21.37
N THR A 33 -2.92 3.54 20.84
CA THR A 33 -4.08 4.12 21.52
C THR A 33 -5.40 3.56 20.98
N THR A 34 -6.52 3.93 21.61
CA THR A 34 -7.85 3.48 21.19
C THR A 34 -8.21 3.95 19.78
N ILE A 35 -7.66 5.07 19.28
CA ILE A 35 -7.92 5.50 17.90
C ILE A 35 -7.19 4.60 16.89
N GLY A 36 -5.98 4.14 17.19
CA GLY A 36 -5.22 3.19 16.37
C GLY A 36 -5.95 1.86 16.25
N VAL A 37 -6.43 1.31 17.36
CA VAL A 37 -7.22 0.06 17.37
C VAL A 37 -8.52 0.20 16.58
N LYS A 38 -9.24 1.31 16.73
CA LYS A 38 -10.47 1.56 15.95
C LYS A 38 -10.17 1.68 14.46
N GLY A 39 -9.10 2.38 14.09
CA GLY A 39 -8.63 2.48 12.71
C GLY A 39 -8.30 1.11 12.11
N MET A 40 -7.59 0.27 12.86
CA MET A 40 -7.28 -1.12 12.46
C MET A 40 -8.54 -1.94 12.18
N ILE A 41 -9.56 -1.87 13.05
CA ILE A 41 -10.83 -2.60 12.84
C ILE A 41 -11.58 -2.10 11.61
N VAL A 42 -11.54 -0.80 11.30
CA VAL A 42 -12.13 -0.26 10.06
C VAL A 42 -11.37 -0.79 8.85
N ALA A 43 -10.03 -0.77 8.88
CA ALA A 43 -9.21 -1.30 7.79
C ALA A 43 -9.48 -2.79 7.55
N ASP A 44 -9.54 -3.61 8.60
CA ASP A 44 -9.87 -5.03 8.53
C ASP A 44 -11.24 -5.26 7.85
N LYS A 45 -12.28 -4.58 8.31
CA LYS A 45 -13.62 -4.68 7.72
C LYS A 45 -13.63 -4.29 6.24
N THR A 46 -12.92 -3.22 5.88
CA THR A 46 -12.82 -2.77 4.49
C THR A 46 -12.14 -3.85 3.64
N LEU A 47 -10.97 -4.34 4.04
CA LEU A 47 -10.24 -5.37 3.28
C LEU A 47 -11.08 -6.65 3.13
N ALA A 48 -11.69 -7.13 4.21
CA ALA A 48 -12.50 -8.34 4.20
C ALA A 48 -13.74 -8.19 3.30
N ARG A 49 -14.44 -7.04 3.38
CA ARG A 49 -15.63 -6.79 2.55
C ARG A 49 -15.29 -6.58 1.09
N THR A 50 -14.18 -5.90 0.79
CA THR A 50 -13.68 -5.77 -0.59
C THR A 50 -13.36 -7.14 -1.19
N ALA A 51 -12.68 -8.02 -0.44
CA ALA A 51 -12.40 -9.38 -0.91
C ALA A 51 -13.69 -10.16 -1.20
N VAL A 52 -14.68 -10.12 -0.29
CA VAL A 52 -15.99 -10.75 -0.49
C VAL A 52 -16.68 -10.20 -1.74
N ALA A 53 -16.69 -8.88 -1.93
CA ALA A 53 -17.31 -8.25 -3.10
C ALA A 53 -16.64 -8.71 -4.40
N LEU A 54 -15.31 -8.77 -4.45
CA LEU A 54 -14.57 -9.24 -5.62
C LEU A 54 -14.82 -10.71 -5.94
N PHE A 55 -14.96 -11.56 -4.92
CA PHE A 55 -15.29 -12.98 -5.14
C PHE A 55 -16.74 -13.19 -5.58
N GLN A 56 -17.65 -12.30 -5.18
CA GLN A 56 -19.06 -12.34 -5.58
C GLN A 56 -19.31 -11.73 -6.97
N ASP A 57 -18.40 -10.88 -7.45
CA ASP A 57 -18.46 -10.28 -8.78
C ASP A 57 -17.17 -10.53 -9.58
N PRO A 58 -17.08 -11.70 -10.27
CA PRO A 58 -15.95 -12.04 -11.12
C PRO A 58 -15.71 -11.05 -12.26
N ALA A 59 -16.72 -10.29 -12.70
CA ALA A 59 -16.57 -9.33 -13.79
C ALA A 59 -15.76 -8.11 -13.35
N THR A 60 -16.02 -7.59 -12.14
CA THR A 60 -15.21 -6.53 -11.54
C THR A 60 -13.76 -6.98 -11.33
N LEU A 61 -13.54 -8.21 -10.89
CA LEU A 61 -12.19 -8.77 -10.74
C LEU A 61 -11.46 -8.85 -12.09
N ALA A 62 -12.13 -9.32 -13.15
CA ALA A 62 -11.56 -9.40 -14.49
C ALA A 62 -11.21 -8.00 -15.05
N ALA A 63 -12.09 -7.02 -14.86
CA ALA A 63 -11.85 -5.64 -15.27
C ALA A 63 -10.65 -5.03 -14.54
N ALA A 64 -10.50 -5.28 -13.23
CA ALA A 64 -9.36 -4.81 -12.45
C ALA A 64 -8.03 -5.41 -12.93
N TRP A 65 -8.02 -6.69 -13.31
CA TRP A 65 -6.84 -7.32 -13.90
C TRP A 65 -6.47 -6.74 -15.26
N GLN A 66 -7.45 -6.52 -16.13
CA GLN A 66 -7.23 -5.90 -17.44
C GLN A 66 -6.64 -4.49 -17.30
N GLU A 67 -7.16 -3.69 -16.38
CA GLU A 67 -6.63 -2.36 -16.10
C GLU A 67 -5.18 -2.42 -15.58
N LEU A 68 -4.87 -3.35 -14.67
CA LEU A 68 -3.52 -3.53 -14.14
C LEU A 68 -2.51 -3.89 -15.24
N GLU A 69 -2.88 -4.81 -16.13
CA GLU A 69 -2.05 -5.21 -17.27
C GLU A 69 -1.83 -4.06 -18.25
N HIS A 70 -2.89 -3.30 -18.55
CA HIS A 70 -2.83 -2.13 -19.41
C HIS A 70 -1.90 -1.04 -18.82
N GLN A 71 -2.05 -0.72 -17.53
CA GLN A 71 -1.24 0.31 -16.86
C GLN A 71 0.24 -0.07 -16.72
N ARG A 72 0.53 -1.37 -16.53
CA ARG A 72 1.92 -1.86 -16.48
C ARG A 72 2.58 -1.84 -17.86
N GLY A 73 1.80 -2.09 -18.92
CA GLY A 73 2.28 -2.25 -20.28
C GLY A 73 2.67 -3.70 -20.59
N ALA A 74 2.49 -4.11 -21.86
CA ALA A 74 2.66 -5.49 -22.30
C ALA A 74 4.08 -6.06 -22.07
N ASP A 75 5.10 -5.21 -22.09
CA ASP A 75 6.51 -5.59 -21.91
C ASP A 75 7.04 -5.35 -20.49
N PHE A 76 6.15 -5.19 -19.50
CA PHE A 76 6.55 -4.93 -18.12
C PHE A 76 7.35 -6.10 -17.54
N VAL A 77 8.63 -5.84 -17.25
CA VAL A 77 9.49 -6.75 -16.50
C VAL A 77 9.80 -6.11 -15.15
N TYR A 78 9.36 -6.76 -14.07
CA TYR A 78 9.71 -6.32 -12.73
C TYR A 78 11.23 -6.39 -12.55
N ARG A 79 11.83 -5.24 -12.21
CA ARG A 79 13.25 -5.13 -11.87
C ARG A 79 13.35 -4.50 -10.48
N PRO A 80 13.91 -5.19 -9.48
CA PRO A 80 14.08 -4.60 -8.17
C PRO A 80 15.03 -3.41 -8.26
N LEU A 81 14.70 -2.31 -7.58
CA LEU A 81 15.58 -1.15 -7.42
C LEU A 81 16.94 -1.51 -6.79
N LEU A 82 16.97 -2.62 -6.03
CA LEU A 82 18.18 -3.14 -5.41
C LEU A 82 19.20 -3.65 -6.44
N GLY A 83 18.75 -4.13 -7.60
CA GLY A 83 19.57 -4.85 -8.56
C GLY A 83 20.18 -6.14 -7.99
N ASP A 84 21.14 -6.70 -8.72
CA ASP A 84 21.97 -7.81 -8.23
C ASP A 84 23.23 -7.24 -7.57
N ARG A 85 23.11 -6.90 -6.28
CA ARG A 85 24.22 -6.36 -5.48
C ARG A 85 24.43 -7.19 -4.23
N LYS A 86 25.70 -7.40 -3.87
CA LYS A 86 26.05 -7.98 -2.57
C LYS A 86 25.55 -7.05 -1.44
N PRO A 87 25.17 -7.60 -0.27
CA PRO A 87 24.87 -6.78 0.90
C PRO A 87 26.00 -5.78 1.17
N PRO A 88 25.69 -4.52 1.49
CA PRO A 88 26.70 -3.48 1.68
C PRO A 88 27.56 -3.70 2.94
N LEU A 89 27.08 -4.53 3.87
CA LEU A 89 27.73 -4.83 5.13
C LEU A 89 27.64 -6.34 5.39
N ASP A 90 28.72 -6.92 5.92
CA ASP A 90 28.69 -8.22 6.56
C ASP A 90 28.34 -8.02 8.04
N TYR A 91 27.17 -8.48 8.46
CA TYR A 91 26.67 -8.31 9.83
C TYR A 91 27.07 -9.48 10.76
N ARG A 92 27.94 -10.39 10.31
CA ARG A 92 28.27 -11.63 11.02
C ARG A 92 29.75 -11.83 11.35
N ASP A 93 30.60 -10.85 11.04
CA ASP A 93 31.99 -10.72 11.54
C ASP A 93 32.07 -9.63 12.61
#